data_AF-G5GCE5-F1
#
_entry.id   AF-G5GCE5-F1
#
_cell.length_a   1.000
_cell.length_b   1.000
_cell.length_c   1.000
_cell.angle_alpha   90.00
_cell.angle_beta   90.00
_cell.angle_gamma   90.00
#
_symmetry.space_group_name_H-M   'P 1'
#
loop_
_entity.id
_entity.type
_entity.pdbx_description
1 polymer ?
#
loop_
_entity_poly.entity_id
_entity_poly.type
_entity_poly.pdbx_seq_one_letter_code
_entity_poly.pdbx_strand_id
1 'polypeptide(L)'
;MSEQHPKLKALYEKPWGSQIDYVDLSNDGLTEVPHLSMYDIKNLNLSHNQIKEVAFRRLPHGVERLNFSHNQLADTLYWDAIFTPQLRTLSLANNALTLFVPIIANMDTVDLSNNQLRHIVDIVPWGGGHGPFLLDPTAWKHLDVRGNPNLSARILCFGKSYRPKHLKDIAHDAVGSSKGWIYDVEAGMALAKQLGITERCARTD
;
A
#
# COMPACT_ATOMS: atom_id res chain seq x y z
N MET A 1 -7.69 -21.71 20.89
CA MET A 1 -7.45 -20.45 20.15
C MET A 1 -8.60 -19.44 20.27
N SER A 2 -9.74 -19.76 20.88
CA SER A 2 -10.98 -18.95 20.84
C SER A 2 -11.15 -17.88 21.95
N GLU A 3 -10.24 -17.79 22.93
CA GLU A 3 -10.35 -16.80 24.02
C GLU A 3 -9.52 -15.52 23.81
N GLN A 4 -8.55 -15.52 22.90
CA GLN A 4 -7.57 -14.40 22.79
C GLN A 4 -8.03 -13.21 21.94
N HIS A 5 -9.03 -13.37 21.07
CA HIS A 5 -9.44 -12.31 20.11
C HIS A 5 -10.98 -12.20 20.03
N PRO A 6 -11.63 -11.50 20.98
CA PRO A 6 -13.09 -11.45 21.06
C PRO A 6 -13.75 -10.74 19.86
N LYS A 7 -13.12 -9.71 19.28
CA LYS A 7 -13.66 -9.02 18.09
C LYS A 7 -13.69 -9.95 16.88
N LEU A 8 -12.59 -10.69 16.68
CA LEU A 8 -12.48 -11.65 15.58
C LEU A 8 -13.49 -12.81 15.74
N LYS A 9 -13.69 -13.30 16.97
CA LYS A 9 -14.70 -14.32 17.24
C LYS A 9 -16.11 -13.83 16.87
N ALA A 10 -16.50 -12.64 17.31
CA ALA A 10 -17.81 -12.07 16.99
C ALA A 10 -18.00 -11.84 15.47
N LEU A 11 -16.92 -11.52 14.75
CA LEU A 11 -16.95 -11.42 13.29
C LEU A 11 -17.20 -12.79 12.65
N TYR A 12 -16.53 -13.84 13.12
CA TYR A 12 -16.67 -15.21 12.61
C TYR A 12 -18.03 -15.86 12.88
N GLU A 13 -18.83 -15.33 13.81
CA GLU A 13 -20.21 -15.75 14.02
C GLU A 13 -21.16 -15.24 12.91
N LYS A 14 -20.72 -14.28 12.09
CA LYS A 14 -21.52 -13.77 10.96
C LYS A 14 -21.51 -14.74 9.78
N PRO A 15 -22.63 -14.87 9.04
CA PRO A 15 -22.69 -15.66 7.82
C PRO A 15 -21.67 -15.23 6.78
N TRP A 16 -21.20 -16.16 5.95
CA TRP A 16 -20.36 -15.86 4.80
C TRP A 16 -21.08 -14.95 3.81
N GLY A 17 -20.34 -14.07 3.17
CA GLY A 17 -20.87 -13.06 2.26
C GLY A 17 -21.60 -11.91 2.96
N SER A 18 -21.55 -11.83 4.29
CA SER A 18 -22.09 -10.66 5.01
C SER A 18 -21.46 -9.38 4.48
N GLN A 19 -22.31 -8.43 4.11
CA GLN A 19 -21.91 -7.06 3.78
C GLN A 19 -21.73 -6.27 5.07
N ILE A 20 -20.52 -5.76 5.29
CA ILE A 20 -20.14 -5.10 6.52
C ILE A 20 -19.45 -3.79 6.17
N ASP A 21 -20.06 -2.66 6.54
CA ASP A 21 -19.47 -1.37 6.19
C ASP A 21 -18.17 -1.10 6.96
N TYR A 22 -18.07 -1.50 8.24
CA TYR A 22 -16.88 -1.27 9.06
C TYR A 22 -16.60 -2.44 10.00
N VAL A 23 -15.33 -2.84 10.05
CA VAL A 23 -14.80 -3.84 10.98
C VAL A 23 -13.58 -3.26 11.70
N ASP A 24 -13.66 -3.23 13.03
CA ASP A 24 -12.51 -2.93 13.90
C ASP A 24 -11.91 -4.21 14.46
N LEU A 25 -10.65 -4.46 14.12
CA LEU A 25 -9.77 -5.50 14.67
C LEU A 25 -8.47 -4.88 15.21
N SER A 26 -8.49 -3.59 15.55
CA SER A 26 -7.32 -2.90 16.10
C SER A 26 -7.06 -3.29 17.56
N ASN A 27 -5.81 -3.20 18.01
CA ASN A 27 -5.41 -3.48 19.40
C ASN A 27 -5.79 -4.89 19.91
N ASP A 28 -5.83 -5.87 19.01
CA ASP A 28 -6.24 -7.24 19.35
C ASP A 28 -5.05 -8.19 19.53
N GLY A 29 -3.81 -7.70 19.39
CA GLY A 29 -2.60 -8.53 19.49
C GLY A 29 -2.45 -9.52 18.34
N LEU A 30 -3.03 -9.23 17.17
CA LEU A 30 -2.94 -10.08 16.00
C LEU A 30 -1.50 -10.11 15.47
N THR A 31 -0.95 -11.30 15.27
CA THR A 31 0.39 -11.48 14.66
C THR A 31 0.32 -11.74 13.16
N GLU A 32 -0.87 -12.05 12.64
CA GLU A 32 -1.14 -12.30 11.23
C GLU A 32 -2.48 -11.70 10.81
N VAL A 33 -2.65 -11.49 9.51
CA VAL A 33 -3.95 -11.09 8.95
C VAL A 33 -4.92 -12.27 9.08
N PRO A 34 -6.08 -12.09 9.76
CA PRO A 34 -7.09 -13.14 9.85
C PRO A 34 -7.73 -13.42 8.49
N HIS A 35 -8.32 -14.59 8.31
CA HIS A 35 -8.99 -14.93 7.06
C HIS A 35 -10.33 -14.22 6.96
N LEU A 36 -10.40 -13.15 6.16
CA LEU A 36 -11.56 -12.28 6.00
C LEU A 36 -12.10 -12.25 4.56
N SER A 37 -11.51 -13.03 3.65
CA SER A 37 -11.87 -13.07 2.23
C SER A 37 -13.32 -13.53 1.97
N MET A 38 -13.93 -14.21 2.95
CA MET A 38 -15.32 -14.65 2.89
C MET A 38 -16.34 -13.55 3.20
N TYR A 39 -15.91 -12.36 3.61
CA TYR A 39 -16.78 -11.23 3.92
C TYR A 39 -16.63 -10.12 2.89
N ASP A 40 -17.69 -9.34 2.70
CA ASP A 40 -17.66 -8.11 1.91
C ASP A 40 -17.53 -6.92 2.87
N ILE A 41 -16.29 -6.60 3.25
CA ILE A 41 -15.96 -5.55 4.21
C ILE A 41 -15.43 -4.33 3.46
N LYS A 42 -16.07 -3.16 3.62
CA LYS A 42 -15.62 -1.91 2.97
C LYS A 42 -14.51 -1.21 3.73
N ASN A 43 -14.60 -1.13 5.05
CA ASN A 43 -13.63 -0.43 5.88
C ASN A 43 -13.08 -1.38 6.95
N LEU A 44 -11.78 -1.65 6.93
CA LEU A 44 -11.13 -2.60 7.81
C LEU A 44 -9.98 -1.94 8.58
N ASN A 45 -10.07 -1.97 9.90
CA ASN A 45 -9.02 -1.47 10.79
C ASN A 45 -8.27 -2.63 11.45
N LEU A 46 -6.99 -2.81 11.10
CA LEU A 46 -6.05 -3.78 11.67
C LEU A 46 -4.90 -3.08 12.42
N SER A 47 -5.08 -1.81 12.79
CA SER A 47 -4.02 -1.02 13.43
C SER A 47 -3.65 -1.50 14.84
N HIS A 48 -2.48 -1.09 15.34
CA HIS A 48 -2.01 -1.43 16.69
C HIS A 48 -1.99 -2.94 16.96
N ASN A 49 -1.46 -3.71 16.00
CA ASN A 49 -1.28 -5.14 16.12
C ASN A 49 0.21 -5.47 15.96
N GLN A 50 0.55 -6.76 15.81
CA GLN A 50 1.92 -7.26 15.71
C GLN A 50 2.14 -7.96 14.35
N ILE A 51 1.41 -7.51 13.32
CA ILE A 51 1.44 -8.11 11.98
C ILE A 51 2.74 -7.74 11.30
N LYS A 52 3.46 -8.76 10.81
CA LYS A 52 4.74 -8.60 10.12
C LYS A 52 4.64 -8.67 8.60
N GLU A 53 3.59 -9.32 8.10
CA GLU A 53 3.38 -9.53 6.67
C GLU A 53 1.91 -9.39 6.30
N VAL A 54 1.64 -8.80 5.12
CA VAL A 54 0.30 -8.67 4.58
C VAL A 54 -0.06 -9.94 3.79
N ALA A 55 -0.89 -10.80 4.37
CA ALA A 55 -1.42 -11.96 3.66
C ALA A 55 -2.59 -11.55 2.74
N PHE A 56 -2.30 -11.00 1.57
CA PHE A 56 -3.29 -10.41 0.66
C PHE A 56 -4.51 -11.29 0.36
N ARG A 57 -4.31 -12.60 0.17
CA ARG A 57 -5.40 -13.56 -0.10
C ARG A 57 -6.41 -13.70 1.03
N ARG A 58 -6.05 -13.24 2.23
CA ARG A 58 -6.91 -13.26 3.41
C ARG A 58 -7.71 -11.96 3.58
N LEU A 59 -7.39 -10.91 2.82
CA LEU A 59 -8.14 -9.66 2.87
C LEU A 59 -9.50 -9.79 2.15
N PRO A 60 -10.50 -8.98 2.57
CA PRO A 60 -11.77 -8.89 1.87
C PRO A 60 -11.57 -8.15 0.53
N HIS A 61 -12.08 -8.73 -0.55
CA HIS A 61 -11.86 -8.21 -1.92
C HIS A 61 -12.54 -6.85 -2.18
N GLY A 62 -13.63 -6.56 -1.47
CA GLY A 62 -14.40 -5.31 -1.54
C GLY A 62 -13.86 -4.16 -0.69
N VAL A 63 -12.68 -4.29 -0.09
CA VAL A 63 -12.15 -3.26 0.82
C VAL A 63 -11.83 -1.96 0.09
N GLU A 64 -12.36 -0.86 0.62
CA GLU A 64 -12.16 0.51 0.14
C GLU A 64 -11.20 1.30 1.04
N ARG A 65 -11.20 1.02 2.35
CA ARG A 65 -10.29 1.64 3.32
C ARG A 65 -9.65 0.59 4.23
N LEU A 66 -8.32 0.63 4.31
CA LEU A 66 -7.55 -0.36 5.03
C LEU A 66 -6.49 0.32 5.91
N ASN A 67 -6.51 0.00 7.20
CA ASN A 67 -5.56 0.56 8.16
C ASN A 67 -4.69 -0.54 8.78
N PHE A 68 -3.40 -0.51 8.46
CA PHE A 68 -2.34 -1.36 9.02
C PHE A 68 -1.36 -0.56 9.89
N SER A 69 -1.71 0.66 10.30
CA SER A 69 -0.81 1.49 11.10
C SER A 69 -0.44 0.86 12.44
N HIS A 70 0.72 1.20 12.98
CA HIS A 70 1.21 0.64 14.26
C HIS A 70 1.24 -0.90 14.23
N ASN A 71 1.92 -1.46 13.23
CA ASN A 71 2.22 -2.88 13.13
C ASN A 71 3.74 -3.10 13.06
N GLN A 72 4.17 -4.29 12.67
CA GLN A 72 5.58 -4.67 12.54
C GLN A 72 5.95 -4.97 11.09
N LEU A 73 5.26 -4.35 10.13
CA LEU A 73 5.58 -4.49 8.72
C LEU A 73 6.97 -3.87 8.48
N ALA A 74 7.86 -4.59 7.81
CA ALA A 74 9.24 -4.16 7.60
C ALA A 74 9.68 -4.39 6.16
N ASP A 75 10.89 -3.95 5.84
CA ASP A 75 11.55 -4.17 4.55
C ASP A 75 10.75 -3.62 3.36
N THR A 76 10.72 -4.36 2.26
CA THR A 76 10.01 -3.98 1.04
C THR A 76 8.61 -4.57 1.03
N LEU A 77 7.59 -3.72 0.97
CA LEU A 77 6.21 -4.13 0.77
C LEU A 77 5.79 -3.92 -0.68
N TYR A 78 5.48 -5.03 -1.36
CA TYR A 78 4.85 -5.03 -2.67
C TYR A 78 3.34 -5.10 -2.51
N TRP A 79 2.64 -4.02 -2.87
CA TRP A 79 1.19 -3.98 -2.82
C TRP A 79 0.60 -4.29 -4.19
N ASP A 80 0.08 -5.49 -4.36
CA ASP A 80 -0.59 -5.91 -5.59
C ASP A 80 -2.10 -5.62 -5.49
N ALA A 81 -2.60 -4.65 -6.25
CA ALA A 81 -4.00 -4.26 -6.13
C ALA A 81 -4.98 -5.27 -6.72
N ILE A 82 -4.53 -6.34 -7.40
CA ILE A 82 -5.43 -7.40 -7.85
C ILE A 82 -6.21 -8.02 -6.67
N PHE A 83 -5.63 -8.01 -5.47
CA PHE A 83 -6.28 -8.52 -4.26
C PHE A 83 -7.21 -7.51 -3.59
N THR A 84 -7.07 -6.23 -3.91
CA THR A 84 -7.81 -5.12 -3.28
C THR A 84 -8.22 -4.07 -4.33
N PRO A 85 -8.98 -4.47 -5.39
CA PRO A 85 -9.19 -3.62 -6.56
C PRO A 85 -10.04 -2.36 -6.29
N GLN A 86 -10.78 -2.34 -5.17
CA GLN A 86 -11.61 -1.20 -4.76
C GLN A 86 -10.91 -0.27 -3.76
N LEU A 87 -9.67 -0.56 -3.37
CA LEU A 87 -8.97 0.16 -2.31
C LEU A 87 -8.65 1.61 -2.73
N ARG A 88 -9.17 2.56 -1.95
CA ARG A 88 -8.97 4.00 -2.13
C ARG A 88 -8.09 4.61 -1.07
N THR A 89 -8.13 4.09 0.16
CA THR A 89 -7.37 4.63 1.29
C THR A 89 -6.58 3.54 1.99
N LEU A 90 -5.27 3.73 2.10
CA LEU A 90 -4.35 2.81 2.78
C LEU A 90 -3.51 3.57 3.80
N SER A 91 -3.54 3.14 5.06
CA SER A 91 -2.58 3.59 6.07
C SER A 91 -1.64 2.46 6.45
N LEU A 92 -0.35 2.72 6.31
CA LEU A 92 0.79 1.89 6.70
C LEU A 92 1.69 2.65 7.69
N ALA A 93 1.17 3.72 8.30
CA ALA A 93 1.93 4.58 9.20
C ALA A 93 2.48 3.83 10.41
N ASN A 94 3.60 4.30 10.97
CA ASN A 94 4.18 3.70 12.18
C ASN A 94 4.48 2.20 12.00
N ASN A 95 5.19 1.88 10.94
CA ASN A 95 5.76 0.55 10.68
C ASN A 95 7.29 0.72 10.47
N ALA A 96 7.97 -0.31 9.96
CA ALA A 96 9.41 -0.31 9.69
C ALA A 96 9.72 -0.50 8.20
N LEU A 97 8.83 -0.09 7.30
CA LEU A 97 9.00 -0.25 5.86
C LEU A 97 10.20 0.56 5.36
N THR A 98 11.07 -0.07 4.56
CA THR A 98 12.20 0.60 3.90
C THR A 98 11.90 0.96 2.44
N LEU A 99 10.93 0.27 1.84
CA LEU A 99 10.43 0.53 0.50
C LEU A 99 8.96 0.12 0.37
N PHE A 100 8.14 0.96 -0.27
CA PHE A 100 6.77 0.63 -0.64
C PHE A 100 6.64 0.63 -2.17
N VAL A 101 6.13 -0.46 -2.71
CA VAL A 101 6.07 -0.73 -4.15
C VAL A 101 4.62 -1.03 -4.54
N PRO A 102 3.85 -0.04 -5.01
CA PRO A 102 2.47 -0.24 -5.46
C PRO A 102 2.46 -0.87 -6.86
N ILE A 103 2.20 -2.18 -6.95
CA ILE A 103 2.00 -2.88 -8.21
C ILE A 103 0.55 -2.64 -8.65
N ILE A 104 0.40 -1.57 -9.46
CA ILE A 104 -0.81 -1.05 -10.11
C ILE A 104 -1.97 -0.79 -9.12
N ALA A 105 -2.26 0.46 -8.74
CA ALA A 105 -3.34 0.76 -7.79
C ALA A 105 -4.04 2.12 -8.03
N ASN A 106 -5.38 2.15 -7.87
CA ASN A 106 -6.24 3.34 -7.92
C ASN A 106 -6.46 3.99 -6.52
N MET A 107 -5.39 4.13 -5.73
CA MET A 107 -5.48 4.70 -4.39
C MET A 107 -5.57 6.23 -4.45
N ASP A 108 -6.48 6.82 -3.70
CA ASP A 108 -6.60 8.27 -3.54
C ASP A 108 -5.69 8.78 -2.41
N THR A 109 -5.55 8.01 -1.33
CA THR A 109 -4.84 8.44 -0.12
C THR A 109 -3.98 7.32 0.42
N VAL A 110 -2.68 7.60 0.56
CA VAL A 110 -1.71 6.68 1.12
C VAL A 110 -0.94 7.37 2.25
N ASP A 111 -0.94 6.77 3.42
CA ASP A 111 -0.18 7.24 4.58
C ASP A 111 0.95 6.25 4.89
N LEU A 112 2.17 6.69 4.64
CA LEU A 112 3.43 5.98 4.90
C LEU A 112 4.25 6.70 5.98
N SER A 113 3.62 7.58 6.76
CA SER A 113 4.33 8.36 7.76
C SER A 113 4.98 7.47 8.83
N ASN A 114 6.07 7.95 9.43
CA ASN A 114 6.78 7.27 10.51
C ASN A 114 7.20 5.83 10.13
N ASN A 115 7.91 5.70 9.01
CA ASN A 115 8.52 4.47 8.53
C ASN A 115 10.05 4.67 8.39
N GLN A 116 10.72 3.75 7.69
CA GLN A 116 12.16 3.82 7.38
C GLN A 116 12.41 3.97 5.88
N LEU A 117 11.48 4.59 5.15
CA LEU A 117 11.52 4.68 3.70
C LEU A 117 12.77 5.45 3.24
N ARG A 118 13.43 4.92 2.21
CA ARG A 118 14.59 5.55 1.57
C ARG A 118 14.24 6.25 0.27
N HIS A 119 13.24 5.72 -0.43
CA HIS A 119 12.80 6.20 -1.73
C HIS A 119 11.29 6.11 -1.84
N ILE A 120 10.72 7.03 -2.62
CA ILE A 120 9.36 6.87 -3.16
C ILE A 120 9.50 6.21 -4.52
N VAL A 121 8.71 5.17 -4.78
CA VAL A 121 8.63 4.50 -6.06
C VAL A 121 7.29 4.81 -6.70
N ASP A 122 7.32 5.23 -7.96
CA ASP A 122 6.13 5.40 -8.79
C ASP A 122 6.25 4.47 -10.01
N ILE A 123 5.29 3.56 -10.15
CA ILE A 123 5.28 2.51 -11.17
C ILE A 123 4.27 2.87 -12.24
N VAL A 124 4.76 3.07 -13.47
CA VAL A 124 3.89 3.10 -14.65
C VAL A 124 3.91 1.75 -15.34
N PRO A 125 2.76 1.23 -15.78
CA PRO A 125 2.72 0.06 -16.64
C PRO A 125 3.62 0.24 -17.87
N TRP A 126 4.45 -0.76 -18.15
CA TRP A 126 5.35 -0.75 -19.29
C TRP A 126 4.58 -1.18 -20.53
N GLY A 127 4.07 -0.22 -21.32
CA GLY A 127 3.54 -0.53 -22.63
C GLY A 127 2.47 0.43 -23.11
N GLY A 128 2.72 1.10 -24.23
CA GLY A 128 1.63 1.67 -25.03
C GLY A 128 0.82 0.53 -25.62
N GLY A 129 -0.34 0.22 -25.04
CA GLY A 129 -1.17 -0.90 -25.47
C GLY A 129 -2.61 -0.74 -24.99
N HIS A 130 -3.53 -0.62 -25.94
CA HIS A 130 -4.94 -0.32 -25.75
C HIS A 130 -5.71 -1.51 -25.14
N GLY A 131 -5.77 -1.59 -23.81
CA GLY A 131 -6.69 -2.47 -23.08
C GLY A 131 -7.65 -1.65 -22.20
N PRO A 132 -8.88 -2.13 -21.94
CA PRO A 132 -9.88 -1.36 -21.18
C PRO A 132 -9.56 -1.21 -19.68
N PHE A 133 -8.45 -1.77 -19.20
CA PHE A 133 -7.99 -1.71 -17.81
C PHE A 133 -6.68 -0.93 -17.65
N LEU A 134 -6.50 0.15 -18.42
CA LEU A 134 -5.44 1.12 -18.15
C LEU A 134 -5.73 1.81 -16.81
N LEU A 135 -5.32 1.15 -15.73
CA LEU A 135 -5.25 1.72 -14.39
C LEU A 135 -4.28 2.90 -14.49
N ASP A 136 -4.80 4.10 -14.24
CA ASP A 136 -4.01 5.33 -14.21
C ASP A 136 -2.87 5.13 -13.20
N PRO A 137 -1.59 5.24 -13.60
CA PRO A 137 -0.46 5.04 -12.69
C PRO A 137 -0.66 5.84 -11.41
N THR A 138 -0.72 5.13 -10.27
CA THR A 138 -0.85 5.61 -8.89
C THR A 138 -1.17 7.10 -8.75
N ALA A 139 -2.41 7.47 -9.07
CA ALA A 139 -2.89 8.85 -8.96
C ALA A 139 -3.22 9.21 -7.49
N TRP A 140 -2.25 9.06 -6.59
CA TRP A 140 -2.41 9.43 -5.19
C TRP A 140 -2.71 10.93 -5.12
N LYS A 141 -3.91 11.28 -4.67
CA LYS A 141 -4.30 12.66 -4.40
C LYS A 141 -3.55 13.17 -3.17
N HIS A 142 -3.39 12.30 -2.17
CA HIS A 142 -2.73 12.61 -0.91
C HIS A 142 -1.73 11.51 -0.56
N LEU A 143 -0.48 11.90 -0.34
CA LEU A 143 0.58 11.02 0.14
C LEU A 143 1.21 11.63 1.38
N ASP A 144 1.28 10.88 2.47
CA ASP A 144 2.05 11.28 3.65
C ASP A 144 3.30 10.41 3.82
N VAL A 145 4.47 11.05 3.82
CA VAL A 145 5.78 10.40 4.01
C VAL A 145 6.58 11.07 5.13
N ARG A 146 5.93 11.86 6.00
CA ARG A 146 6.56 12.44 7.19
C ARG A 146 7.14 11.35 8.10
N GLY A 147 8.10 11.67 8.94
CA GLY A 147 8.71 10.75 9.88
C GLY A 147 9.56 9.64 9.25
N ASN A 148 9.97 9.80 7.98
CA ASN A 148 10.91 8.91 7.31
C ASN A 148 12.31 9.55 7.28
N PRO A 149 13.20 9.27 8.27
CA PRO A 149 14.43 10.03 8.46
C PRO A 149 15.48 9.84 7.35
N ASN A 150 15.39 8.72 6.62
CA ASN A 150 16.32 8.37 5.55
C ASN A 150 15.73 8.64 4.14
N LEU A 151 14.59 9.32 4.05
CA LEU A 151 13.90 9.53 2.79
C LEU A 151 14.70 10.49 1.90
N SER A 152 15.08 10.01 0.72
CA SER A 152 15.70 10.84 -0.29
C SER A 152 14.67 11.74 -1.00
N ALA A 153 15.11 12.90 -1.49
CA ALA A 153 14.30 13.79 -2.35
C ALA A 153 14.05 13.22 -3.76
N ARG A 154 14.47 11.98 -4.02
CA ARG A 154 14.36 11.32 -5.33
C ARG A 154 13.10 10.46 -5.36
N ILE A 155 12.27 10.70 -6.36
CA ILE A 155 11.17 9.81 -6.73
C ILE A 155 11.69 8.91 -7.84
N LEU A 156 11.78 7.62 -7.54
CA LEU A 156 12.22 6.59 -8.47
C LEU A 156 11.06 6.26 -9.42
N CYS A 157 11.22 6.63 -10.67
CA CYS A 157 10.16 6.51 -11.68
C CYS A 157 10.43 5.30 -12.57
N PHE A 158 9.45 4.41 -12.71
CA PHE A 158 9.57 3.27 -13.61
C PHE A 158 8.89 3.59 -14.94
N GLY A 159 9.66 4.14 -15.88
CA GLY A 159 9.19 4.51 -17.21
C GLY A 159 9.96 5.69 -17.80
N LYS A 160 10.43 5.57 -19.05
CA LYS A 160 11.37 6.52 -19.69
C LYS A 160 10.86 7.96 -19.85
N SER A 161 9.54 8.20 -19.73
CA SER A 161 8.92 9.50 -20.01
C SER A 161 7.92 9.96 -18.96
N TYR A 162 7.77 9.22 -17.86
CA TYR A 162 6.75 9.52 -16.87
C TYR A 162 7.25 10.55 -15.86
N ARG A 163 6.42 11.59 -15.68
CA ARG A 163 6.55 12.55 -14.58
C ARG A 163 5.22 12.51 -13.81
N PRO A 164 5.22 12.08 -12.54
CA PRO A 164 4.02 12.10 -11.71
C PRO A 164 3.44 13.51 -11.67
N LYS A 165 2.32 13.74 -12.36
CA LYS A 165 1.56 15.01 -12.31
C LYS A 165 0.51 15.00 -11.19
N HIS A 166 0.30 13.85 -10.55
CA HIS A 166 -0.77 13.58 -9.59
C HIS A 166 -0.33 13.74 -8.14
N LEU A 167 0.98 13.67 -7.87
CA LEU A 167 1.59 13.88 -6.55
C LEU A 167 1.63 15.37 -6.17
N LYS A 168 0.46 16.01 -6.15
CA LYS A 168 0.30 17.44 -5.87
C LYS A 168 0.40 17.74 -4.37
N ASP A 169 -0.07 16.82 -3.53
CA ASP A 169 -0.09 16.96 -2.07
C ASP A 169 0.71 15.83 -1.40
N ILE A 170 2.05 15.91 -1.48
CA ILE A 170 2.93 15.08 -0.67
C ILE A 170 3.25 15.81 0.63
N ALA A 171 2.75 15.32 1.76
CA ALA A 171 3.18 15.76 3.08
C ALA A 171 4.55 15.13 3.42
N HIS A 172 5.53 15.96 3.78
CA HIS A 172 6.89 15.53 4.11
C HIS A 172 7.53 16.45 5.17
N ASP A 173 8.43 15.93 6.00
CA ASP A 173 8.96 16.69 7.15
C ASP A 173 10.09 17.66 6.80
N ALA A 174 10.94 17.33 5.82
CA ALA A 174 11.92 18.26 5.26
C ALA A 174 12.79 17.57 4.19
N VAL A 175 12.45 17.76 2.91
CA VAL A 175 13.49 18.24 1.99
C VAL A 175 13.44 19.76 2.15
N GLY A 176 14.29 20.31 3.03
CA GLY A 176 14.20 21.72 3.41
C GLY A 176 14.15 22.66 2.21
N SER A 177 13.22 23.61 2.20
CA SER A 177 13.12 24.74 1.26
C SER A 177 13.02 24.39 -0.24
N SER A 178 11.86 24.64 -0.85
CA SER A 178 11.71 25.09 -2.25
C SER A 178 12.30 24.26 -3.41
N LYS A 179 12.91 23.10 -3.19
CA LYS A 179 13.42 22.23 -4.26
C LYS A 179 12.44 21.08 -4.47
N GLY A 180 11.71 21.14 -5.59
CA GLY A 180 10.78 20.09 -5.99
C GLY A 180 11.46 18.72 -6.09
N TRP A 181 10.65 17.67 -5.94
CA TRP A 181 11.08 16.28 -6.07
C TRP A 181 11.90 16.05 -7.35
N ILE A 182 13.00 15.30 -7.23
CA ILE A 182 13.83 14.93 -8.37
C ILE A 182 13.34 13.59 -8.89
N TYR A 183 12.78 13.58 -10.09
CA TYR A 183 12.41 12.34 -10.76
C TYR A 183 13.66 11.66 -11.31
N ASP A 184 13.96 10.46 -10.81
CA ASP A 184 15.12 9.68 -11.21
C ASP A 184 14.69 8.38 -11.90
N VAL A 185 14.66 8.44 -13.23
CA VAL A 185 14.28 7.30 -14.07
C VAL A 185 15.39 6.25 -14.09
N GLU A 186 16.66 6.65 -14.13
CA GLU A 186 17.77 5.70 -14.23
C GLU A 186 17.88 4.83 -12.97
N ALA A 187 17.89 5.48 -11.79
CA ALA A 187 17.90 4.77 -10.52
C ALA A 187 16.62 3.94 -10.32
N GLY A 188 15.46 4.46 -10.78
CA GLY A 188 14.22 3.71 -10.76
C GLY A 188 14.29 2.43 -11.60
N MET A 189 14.79 2.51 -12.83
CA MET A 189 14.93 1.36 -13.71
C MET A 189 15.96 0.34 -13.18
N ALA A 190 17.05 0.80 -12.56
CA ALA A 190 18.02 -0.07 -11.90
C ALA A 190 17.39 -0.81 -10.71
N LEU A 191 16.63 -0.11 -9.86
CA LEU A 191 15.90 -0.70 -8.74
C LEU A 191 14.83 -1.70 -9.23
N ALA A 192 14.06 -1.35 -10.26
CA ALA A 192 13.05 -2.21 -10.84
C ALA A 192 13.64 -3.54 -11.33
N LYS A 193 14.84 -3.50 -11.95
CA LYS A 193 15.58 -4.69 -12.37
C LYS A 193 16.07 -5.50 -11.16
N GLN A 194 16.62 -4.84 -10.14
CA GLN A 194 17.11 -5.51 -8.92
C GLN A 194 15.98 -6.24 -8.18
N LEU A 195 14.79 -5.64 -8.13
CA LEU A 195 13.63 -6.19 -7.43
C LEU A 195 12.81 -7.18 -8.28
N GLY A 196 13.21 -7.42 -9.53
CA GLY A 196 12.47 -8.28 -10.46
C GLY A 196 11.07 -7.77 -10.80
N ILE A 197 10.83 -6.46 -10.67
CA ILE A 197 9.51 -5.85 -10.86
C ILE A 197 9.06 -5.96 -12.32
N THR A 198 10.00 -5.83 -13.27
CA THR A 198 9.74 -6.00 -14.71
C THR A 198 9.17 -7.37 -15.04
N GLU A 199 9.63 -8.41 -14.35
CA GLU A 199 9.16 -9.79 -14.56
C GLU A 199 7.82 -10.04 -13.86
N ARG A 200 7.56 -9.37 -12.73
CA ARG A 200 6.29 -9.46 -12.01
C ARG A 200 5.15 -8.77 -12.75
N CYS A 201 5.41 -7.61 -13.36
CA CYS A 201 4.44 -6.90 -14.18
C CYS A 201 4.15 -7.59 -15.52
N ALA A 202 5.09 -8.36 -16.08
CA ALA A 202 4.89 -9.08 -17.35
C ALA A 202 4.10 -10.40 -17.21
N ARG A 203 3.82 -10.85 -15.97
CA ARG A 203 3.06 -12.10 -15.70
C ARG A 203 1.56 -11.86 -15.54
N THR A 204 1.10 -10.62 -15.64
CA THR A 204 -0.32 -10.25 -15.52
C THR A 204 -1.02 -10.09 -16.87
N ASP A 205 -0.32 -10.37 -17.99
CA ASP A 205 -0.87 -10.44 -19.35
C ASP A 205 -1.21 -11.87 -19.76
#